data_AF-A0A973ATD3-F1
#
_entry.id   AF-A0A973ATD3-F1
#
_cell.length_a   1.000
_cell.length_b   1.000
_cell.length_c   1.000
_cell.angle_alpha   90.00
_cell.angle_beta   90.00
_cell.angle_gamma   90.00
#
_symmetry.space_group_name_H-M   'P 1'
#
loop_
_entity.id
_entity.type
_entity.pdbx_description
1 polymer ?
#
loop_
_entity_poly.entity_id
_entity_poly.type
_entity_poly.pdbx_seq_one_letter_code
_entity_poly.pdbx_strand_id
1 'polypeptide(L)'
;MFDANSWTVELRARLGPFARSKRLRMVRTSCDEPNSVIFERVEKDERRHSSWVLSATVNKTTTGSSLETKLHYSGSLFTGGLLERALADQIKTGREKLIQQLSAN
;
A
#
# COMPACT_ATOMS: atom_id res chain seq x y z
N MET A 1 5.96 22.79 7.74
CA MET A 1 6.74 21.75 7.05
C MET A 1 5.78 20.96 6.20
N PHE A 2 5.83 21.09 4.88
CA PHE A 2 4.83 20.51 3.98
C PHE A 2 5.01 18.99 3.88
N ASP A 3 3.91 18.28 4.05
CA ASP A 3 3.75 16.82 4.10
C ASP A 3 3.93 16.13 2.73
N ALA A 4 4.81 16.64 1.87
CA ALA A 4 4.93 16.29 0.45
C ALA A 4 5.31 14.81 0.18
N ASN A 5 5.74 14.08 1.21
CA ASN A 5 6.07 12.66 1.17
C ASN A 5 5.08 11.79 1.95
N SER A 6 3.83 12.23 2.12
CA SER A 6 2.83 11.45 2.85
C SER A 6 1.51 11.29 2.10
N TRP A 7 0.92 10.10 2.25
CA TRP A 7 -0.32 9.69 1.62
C TRP A 7 -1.27 9.18 2.69
N THR A 8 -2.54 9.56 2.54
CA THR A 8 -3.61 8.91 3.30
C THR A 8 -4.11 7.73 2.47
N VAL A 9 -3.89 6.52 2.99
CA VAL A 9 -4.37 5.27 2.38
C VAL A 9 -5.60 4.81 3.15
N GLU A 10 -6.65 4.43 2.43
CA GLU A 10 -7.86 3.88 3.01
C GLU A 10 -8.12 2.48 2.48
N LEU A 11 -8.16 1.51 3.39
CA LEU A 11 -8.58 0.15 3.10
C LEU A 11 -10.04 0.02 3.45
N ARG A 12 -10.87 -0.35 2.47
CA ARG A 12 -12.31 -0.54 2.65
C ARG A 12 -12.67 -1.99 2.36
N ALA A 13 -13.43 -2.59 3.27
CA ALA A 13 -14.01 -3.91 3.10
C ALA A 13 -15.53 -3.81 3.23
N ARG A 14 -16.26 -4.36 2.24
CA ARG A 14 -17.70 -4.60 2.36
C ARG A 14 -17.93 -5.98 2.98
N LEU A 15 -18.71 -6.01 4.05
CA LEU A 15 -19.08 -7.16 4.86
C LEU A 15 -20.61 -7.27 4.86
N GLY A 16 -21.18 -7.78 3.77
CA GLY A 16 -22.64 -7.78 3.57
C GLY A 16 -23.19 -6.35 3.66
N PRO A 17 -24.18 -6.06 4.53
CA PRO A 17 -24.72 -4.71 4.68
C PRO A 17 -23.77 -3.74 5.41
N PHE A 18 -22.70 -4.24 6.02
CA PHE A 18 -21.76 -3.42 6.79
C PHE A 18 -20.52 -3.07 5.98
N ALA A 19 -19.97 -1.88 6.20
CA ALA A 19 -18.67 -1.50 5.67
C ALA A 19 -17.72 -1.24 6.84
N ARG A 20 -16.51 -1.79 6.75
CA ARG A 20 -15.40 -1.44 7.64
C ARG A 20 -14.36 -0.72 6.81
N SER A 21 -13.79 0.34 7.36
CA SER A 21 -12.64 1.01 6.78
C SER A 21 -11.53 1.19 7.80
N LYS A 22 -10.30 1.14 7.30
CA LYS A 22 -9.10 1.51 8.04
C LYS A 22 -8.36 2.56 7.23
N ARG A 23 -8.14 3.72 7.84
CA ARG A 23 -7.31 4.78 7.28
C ARG A 23 -5.93 4.72 7.93
N LEU A 24 -4.90 4.90 7.13
CA LEU A 24 -3.49 4.90 7.52
C LEU A 24 -2.80 6.09 6.86
N ARG A 25 -1.89 6.74 7.57
CA ARG A 25 -0.95 7.68 6.95
C ARG A 25 0.35 6.96 6.61
N MET A 26 0.62 6.81 5.31
CA MET A 26 1.85 6.22 4.78
C MET A 26 2.82 7.34 4.39
N VAL A 27 4.10 7.20 4.71
CA VAL A 27 5.17 8.16 4.38
C VAL A 27 6.24 7.46 3.56
N ARG A 28 6.74 8.10 2.52
CA ARG A 28 7.92 7.63 1.78
C ARG A 28 9.15 7.82 2.67
N THR A 29 9.70 6.72 3.17
CA THR A 29 10.87 6.71 4.07
C THR A 29 12.18 6.48 3.32
N SER A 30 12.14 5.82 2.17
CA SER A 30 13.29 5.65 1.29
C SER A 30 12.87 5.73 -0.18
N CYS A 31 13.75 6.27 -1.02
CA CYS A 31 13.58 6.35 -2.46
C CYS A 31 14.95 6.31 -3.13
N ASP A 32 15.23 5.22 -3.83
CA ASP A 32 16.42 5.03 -4.65
C ASP A 32 15.97 4.97 -6.10
N GLU A 33 15.94 6.14 -6.77
CA GLU A 33 15.36 6.28 -8.10
C GLU A 33 16.31 5.74 -9.18
N PRO A 34 15.81 4.98 -10.17
CA PRO A 34 14.42 4.57 -10.42
C PRO A 34 14.06 3.18 -9.84
N ASN A 35 14.92 2.61 -8.99
CA ASN A 35 14.94 1.19 -8.68
C ASN A 35 14.05 0.77 -7.53
N SER A 36 13.91 1.58 -6.47
CA SER A 36 13.14 1.17 -5.30
C SER A 36 12.55 2.34 -4.51
N VAL A 37 11.45 2.06 -3.83
CA VAL A 37 10.81 2.98 -2.90
C VAL A 37 10.18 2.23 -1.74
N ILE A 38 10.25 2.81 -0.55
CA ILE A 38 9.65 2.26 0.68
C ILE A 38 8.70 3.29 1.27
N PHE A 39 7.49 2.82 1.59
CA PHE A 39 6.49 3.58 2.33
C PHE A 39 6.18 2.89 3.65
N GLU A 40 6.21 3.65 4.75
CA GLU A 40 5.92 3.16 6.08
C GLU A 40 4.78 3.94 6.72
N ARG A 41 3.99 3.26 7.54
CA ARG A 41 2.96 3.94 8.33
C ARG A 41 3.60 4.81 9.39
N VAL A 42 3.29 6.10 9.32
CA VAL A 42 3.70 7.10 10.31
C VAL A 42 2.47 7.95 10.61
N GLU A 43 1.88 7.75 11.78
CA GLU A 43 0.76 8.58 12.25
C GLU A 43 1.30 9.83 12.96
N LYS A 44 0.44 10.85 13.11
CA LYS A 44 0.78 12.10 13.80
C LYS A 44 0.42 12.09 15.29
N ASP A 45 -0.18 11.01 15.77
CA ASP A 45 -0.53 10.85 17.17
C ASP A 45 0.63 10.21 17.96
N GLU A 46 0.52 10.22 19.28
CA GLU A 46 1.53 9.65 20.18
C GLU A 46 1.31 8.14 20.43
N ARG A 47 0.37 7.51 19.71
CA ARG A 47 0.01 6.12 19.96
C ARG A 47 0.96 5.19 19.24
N ARG A 48 1.24 4.04 19.87
CA ARG A 48 1.92 2.95 19.18
C ARG A 48 0.96 2.28 18.21
N HIS A 49 1.30 2.34 16.93
CA HIS A 49 0.53 1.72 15.86
C HIS A 49 1.21 0.46 15.35
N SER A 50 0.39 -0.51 14.93
CA SER A 50 0.80 -1.61 14.06
C SER A 50 1.62 -1.11 12.88
N SER A 51 2.77 -1.76 12.63
CA SER A 51 3.65 -1.46 11.51
C SER A 51 2.97 -1.81 10.20
N TRP A 52 3.17 -0.97 9.20
CA TRP A 52 2.79 -1.21 7.80
C TRP A 52 3.94 -0.73 6.94
N VAL A 53 4.48 -1.61 6.11
CA VAL A 53 5.62 -1.33 5.25
C VAL A 53 5.29 -1.84 3.86
N LEU A 54 5.16 -0.92 2.90
CA LEU A 54 5.04 -1.23 1.48
C LEU A 54 6.38 -0.93 0.82
N SER A 55 7.03 -1.96 0.28
CA SER A 55 8.21 -1.81 -0.55
C SER A 55 7.87 -2.13 -2.00
N ALA A 56 8.48 -1.40 -2.91
CA ALA A 56 8.35 -1.58 -4.34
C ALA A 56 9.74 -1.56 -4.98
N THR A 57 10.05 -2.57 -5.79
CA THR A 57 11.32 -2.71 -6.51
C THR A 57 11.04 -2.89 -7.99
N VAL A 58 11.68 -2.08 -8.82
CA VAL A 58 11.61 -2.13 -10.27
C VAL A 58 12.89 -2.79 -10.79
N ASN A 59 12.72 -3.94 -11.44
CA ASN A 59 13.80 -4.63 -12.13
C ASN A 59 13.65 -4.46 -13.64
N LYS A 60 14.77 -4.27 -14.34
CA LYS A 60 14.80 -4.25 -15.80
C LYS A 60 14.64 -5.68 -16.32
N THR A 61 13.83 -5.85 -17.37
CA THR A 61 13.68 -7.11 -18.11
C THR A 61 14.10 -6.92 -19.56
N THR A 62 14.17 -8.00 -20.34
CA THR A 62 14.55 -7.94 -21.77
C THR A 62 13.63 -7.03 -22.60
N THR A 63 12.35 -6.96 -22.24
CA THR A 63 11.32 -6.25 -23.02
C THR A 63 10.65 -5.11 -22.24
N GLY A 64 11.15 -4.77 -21.05
CA GLY A 64 10.57 -3.70 -20.23
C GLY A 64 11.03 -3.72 -18.78
N SER A 65 10.07 -3.68 -17.86
CA SER A 65 10.33 -3.69 -16.42
C SER A 65 9.36 -4.62 -15.69
N SER A 66 9.83 -5.22 -14.59
CA SER A 66 8.99 -5.94 -13.64
C SER A 66 8.96 -5.19 -12.32
N LEU A 67 7.77 -4.92 -11.81
CA LEU A 67 7.55 -4.35 -10.49
C LEU A 67 7.21 -5.45 -9.50
N GLU A 68 8.05 -5.61 -8.48
CA GLU A 68 7.76 -6.45 -7.31
C GLU A 68 7.32 -5.56 -6.15
N THR A 69 6.21 -5.90 -5.50
CA THR A 69 5.73 -5.19 -4.30
C THR A 69 5.62 -6.14 -3.13
N LYS A 70 6.13 -5.73 -1.97
CA LYS A 70 5.96 -6.49 -0.71
C LYS A 70 5.28 -5.59 0.32
N LEU A 71 4.17 -6.07 0.85
CA LEU A 71 3.43 -5.42 1.93
C LEU A 71 3.58 -6.25 3.20
N HIS A 72 4.30 -5.70 4.16
CA HIS A 72 4.37 -6.24 5.52
C HIS A 72 3.44 -5.45 6.43
N TYR A 73 2.66 -6.14 7.25
CA TYR A 73 1.86 -5.54 8.31
C TYR A 73 1.99 -6.35 9.59
N SER A 74 2.08 -5.67 10.74
CA SER A 74 2.11 -6.32 12.05
C SER A 74 0.82 -6.09 12.84
N GLY A 75 0.42 -7.08 13.65
CA GLY A 75 -0.76 -7.01 14.52
C GLY A 75 -2.00 -7.76 13.98
N SER A 76 -3.03 -7.83 14.81
CA SER A 76 -4.31 -8.45 14.46
C SER A 76 -5.12 -7.49 13.57
N LEU A 77 -4.86 -7.54 12.27
CA LEU A 77 -5.79 -6.94 11.32
C LEU A 77 -7.11 -7.66 11.42
N PHE A 78 -8.13 -6.96 11.94
CA PHE A 78 -9.50 -7.42 12.18
C PHE A 78 -9.63 -8.95 12.23
N THR A 79 -9.49 -9.53 13.42
CA THR A 79 -9.65 -10.97 13.70
C THR A 79 -10.76 -11.58 12.82
N GLY A 80 -10.41 -12.42 11.83
CA GLY A 80 -11.41 -13.15 11.03
C GLY A 80 -11.20 -13.32 9.51
N GLY A 81 -9.99 -13.15 8.94
CA GLY A 81 -9.65 -13.53 7.54
C GLY A 81 -10.31 -12.72 6.40
N LEU A 82 -11.44 -12.06 6.65
CA LEU A 82 -12.17 -11.28 5.65
C LEU A 82 -11.44 -10.01 5.19
N LEU A 83 -10.59 -9.42 6.04
CA LEU A 83 -9.78 -8.28 5.64
C LEU A 83 -8.64 -8.68 4.70
N GLU A 84 -8.06 -9.87 4.86
CA GLU A 84 -7.02 -10.36 3.95
C GLU A 84 -7.57 -10.44 2.52
N ARG A 85 -8.82 -10.88 2.38
CA ARG A 85 -9.53 -10.87 1.10
C ARG A 85 -9.73 -9.46 0.54
N ALA A 86 -10.22 -8.54 1.36
CA ALA A 86 -10.42 -7.15 0.92
C ALA A 86 -9.09 -6.49 0.52
N LEU A 87 -8.00 -6.76 1.25
CA LEU A 87 -6.66 -6.31 0.92
C LEU A 87 -6.17 -6.93 -0.40
N ALA A 88 -6.36 -8.24 -0.60
CA ALA A 88 -6.04 -8.92 -1.85
C ALA A 88 -6.81 -8.32 -3.04
N ASP A 89 -8.09 -8.01 -2.87
CA ASP A 89 -8.92 -7.35 -3.90
C ASP A 89 -8.41 -5.94 -4.22
N GLN A 90 -8.00 -5.17 -3.20
CA GLN A 90 -7.38 -3.86 -3.41
C GLN A 90 -6.02 -3.96 -4.11
N ILE A 91 -5.19 -4.97 -3.79
CA ILE A 91 -3.91 -5.21 -4.47
C ILE A 91 -4.15 -5.53 -5.95
N LYS A 92 -5.10 -6.43 -6.25
CA LYS A 92 -5.45 -6.78 -7.63
C LYS A 92 -5.94 -5.57 -8.42
N THR A 93 -6.89 -4.83 -7.85
CA THR A 93 -7.43 -3.60 -8.47
C THR A 93 -6.34 -2.55 -8.68
N GLY A 94 -5.44 -2.38 -7.70
CA GLY A 94 -4.32 -1.45 -7.76
C GLY A 94 -3.34 -1.79 -8.88
N ARG A 95 -3.01 -3.08 -9.05
CA ARG A 95 -2.18 -3.56 -10.16
C ARG A 95 -2.81 -3.25 -11.52
N GLU A 96 -4.09 -3.57 -11.70
CA GLU A 96 -4.81 -3.32 -12.95
C GLU A 96 -4.82 -1.82 -13.30
N LYS A 97 -5.12 -0.97 -12.32
CA LYS A 97 -5.07 0.50 -12.50
C LYS A 97 -3.67 1.01 -12.82
N LEU A 98 -2.64 0.48 -12.17
CA LEU A 98 -1.26 0.88 -12.46
C LEU A 98 -0.87 0.56 -13.90
N ILE A 99 -1.22 -0.64 -14.38
CA ILE A 99 -0.99 -1.02 -15.79
C ILE A 99 -1.73 -0.06 -16.72
N GLN A 100 -3.01 0.23 -16.44
CA GLN A 100 -3.78 1.17 -17.24
C GLN A 100 -3.14 2.57 -17.29
N GLN A 101 -2.66 3.09 -16.17
CA GLN A 101 -1.98 4.39 -16.11
C GLN A 101 -0.67 4.40 -16.90
N LEU A 102 0.09 3.30 -16.86
CA LEU A 102 1.35 3.18 -17.62
C LEU A 102 1.13 2.97 -19.12
N SER A 103 0.01 2.38 -19.53
CA SER A 103 -0.35 2.17 -20.94
C SER A 103 -1.07 3.36 -21.59
N ALA A 104 -1.56 4.30 -20.78
CA ALA A 104 -2.25 5.51 -21.26
C ALA A 104 -1.30 6.68 -21.54
N ASN A 105 -0.02 6.54 -21.17
CA ASN A 105 1.08 7.45 -21.50
C ASN A 105 1.94 6.85 -22.63
#